data_AF-A0A7V7SZI3-F1
#
_entry.id   AF-A0A7V7SZI3-F1
#
_cell.length_a   1.000
_cell.length_b   1.000
_cell.length_c   1.000
_cell.angle_alpha   90.00
_cell.angle_beta   90.00
_cell.angle_gamma   90.00
#
_symmetry.space_group_name_H-M   'P 1'
#
loop_
_entity.id
_entity.type
_entity.pdbx_description
1 polymer ?
#
loop_
_entity_poly.entity_id
_entity_poly.type
_entity_poly.pdbx_seq_one_letter_code
_entity_poly.pdbx_strand_id
1 'polypeptide(L)' 'MGEQKQRNLESFVARIWLERGRDGVTMWRGHIRHVQNGREAYFQGLGEMREFLEQVSDVPGPTT' A
#
# COMPACT_ATOMS: atom_id res chain seq x y z
N MET A 1 17.02 9.03 -32.17
CA MET A 1 16.14 9.67 -31.17
C MET A 1 15.37 8.53 -30.53
N GLY A 2 15.82 8.01 -29.40
CA GLY A 2 15.22 6.83 -28.78
C GLY A 2 13.95 7.21 -28.05
N GLU A 3 12.82 6.62 -28.40
CA GLU A 3 11.61 6.68 -27.59
C GLU A 3 11.91 6.03 -26.24
N GLN A 4 12.17 6.85 -25.22
CA GLN A 4 12.02 6.39 -23.84
C GLN A 4 10.54 6.06 -23.67
N LYS A 5 10.18 4.78 -23.79
CA LYS A 5 8.92 4.27 -23.23
C LYS A 5 8.84 4.80 -21.81
N GLN A 6 7.96 5.77 -21.59
CA GLN A 6 7.64 6.27 -20.25
C GLN A 6 7.30 5.03 -19.43
N ARG A 7 8.20 4.62 -18.52
CA ARG A 7 7.85 3.57 -17.58
C ARG A 7 6.80 4.20 -16.67
N ASN A 8 5.56 3.74 -16.78
CA ASN A 8 4.55 4.02 -15.77
C ASN A 8 5.01 3.29 -14.51
N LEU A 9 5.80 3.99 -13.71
CA LEU A 9 6.17 3.57 -12.37
C LEU A 9 4.95 3.84 -11.51
N GLU A 10 4.43 2.82 -10.84
CA GLU A 10 3.44 2.96 -9.77
C GLU A 10 4.19 3.30 -8.47
N SER A 11 3.68 4.24 -7.67
CA SER A 11 4.39 4.71 -6.47
C SER A 11 3.46 4.83 -5.29
N PHE A 12 3.97 4.41 -4.12
CA PHE A 12 3.18 4.30 -2.91
C PHE A 12 3.89 4.98 -1.74
N VAL A 13 3.10 5.63 -0.88
CA VAL A 13 3.56 6.10 0.42
C VAL A 13 2.84 5.29 1.48
N ALA A 14 3.58 4.43 2.17
CA ALA A 14 3.08 3.68 3.32
C ALA A 14 3.59 4.30 4.62
N ARG A 15 2.67 4.51 5.56
CA ARG A 15 2.96 4.86 6.95
C ARG A 15 2.55 3.69 7.80
N ILE A 16 3.43 3.26 8.69
CA ILE A 16 3.20 2.13 9.60
C ILE A 16 3.52 2.60 11.01
N TRP A 17 2.63 2.32 11.95
CA TRP A 17 2.81 2.68 13.35
C TRP A 17 2.27 1.59 14.28
N LEU A 18 2.78 1.60 15.51
CA LEU A 18 2.23 0.81 16.60
C LEU A 18 1.21 1.66 17.34
N GLU A 19 -0.01 1.15 17.47
CA GLU A 19 -1.06 1.75 18.27
C GLU A 19 -1.25 0.93 19.55
N ARG A 20 -1.24 1.59 20.71
CA ARG A 20 -1.57 0.96 21.98
C ARG A 20 -3.08 1.00 22.18
N GLY A 21 -3.72 -0.16 22.17
CA GLY A 21 -5.11 -0.34 22.52
C GLY A 21 -5.38 0.01 23.98
N ARG A 22 -6.64 0.33 24.31
CA ARG A 22 -7.06 0.67 25.69
C ARG A 22 -6.96 -0.52 26.65
N ASP A 23 -6.95 -1.73 26.09
CA ASP A 23 -6.76 -3.01 26.76
C ASP A 23 -5.27 -3.37 26.95
N GLY A 24 -4.35 -2.50 26.54
CA GLY A 24 -2.91 -2.76 26.59
C GLY A 24 -2.38 -3.60 25.43
N VAL A 25 -3.24 -4.04 24.50
CA VAL A 25 -2.81 -4.78 23.32
C VAL A 25 -2.21 -3.80 22.32
N THR A 26 -0.96 -4.03 21.92
CA THR A 26 -0.31 -3.23 20.88
C THR A 26 -0.61 -3.83 19.51
N MET A 27 -1.15 -3.02 18.59
CA MET A 27 -1.53 -3.44 17.25
C MET A 27 -0.73 -2.67 16.20
N TRP A 28 -0.37 -3.34 15.11
CA TRP A 28 0.15 -2.69 13.92
C TRP A 28 -1.00 -2.02 13.18
N ARG A 29 -0.81 -0.77 12.80
CA ARG A 29 -1.68 -0.06 11.87
C ARG A 29 -0.87 0.55 10.75
N GLY A 30 -1.52 0.75 9.63
CA GLY A 30 -0.94 1.38 8.48
C GLY A 30 -1.93 2.21 7.69
N HIS A 31 -1.36 3.14 6.93
CA HIS A 31 -2.04 3.93 5.93
C HIS A 31 -1.18 3.89 4.67
N ILE A 32 -1.81 3.61 3.53
CA ILE A 32 -1.14 3.58 2.23
C ILE A 32 -1.86 4.51 1.27
N ARG A 33 -1.08 5.25 0.49
CA ARG A 33 -1.58 6.12 -0.58
C ARG A 33 -0.85 5.81 -1.89
N HIS A 34 -1.62 5.68 -2.96
CA HIS A 34 -1.13 5.65 -4.32
C HIS A 34 -0.87 7.09 -4.81
N VAL A 35 0.34 7.36 -5.30
CA VAL A 35 0.79 8.72 -5.63
C VAL A 35 0.07 9.27 -6.87
N GLN A 36 -0.19 8.42 -7.86
CA GLN A 36 -0.62 8.80 -9.20
C GLN A 36 -2.10 9.17 -9.24
N ASN A 37 -2.96 8.39 -8.57
CA ASN A 37 -4.40 8.62 -8.55
C ASN A 37 -4.94 9.10 -7.19
N GLY A 38 -4.08 9.19 -6.18
CA GLY A 38 -4.45 9.67 -4.84
C GLY A 38 -5.32 8.72 -4.02
N ARG A 39 -5.67 7.53 -4.52
CA ARG A 39 -6.41 6.52 -3.75
C ARG A 39 -5.60 6.15 -2.51
N GLU A 40 -6.31 5.91 -1.41
CA GLU A 40 -5.69 5.56 -0.14
C GLU A 40 -6.56 4.61 0.68
N ALA A 41 -5.93 3.91 1.61
CA ALA A 41 -6.59 2.97 2.52
C ALA A 41 -5.83 2.88 3.85
N TYR A 42 -6.56 2.53 4.90
CA TYR A 42 -5.98 2.02 6.13
C TYR A 42 -5.85 0.51 6.05
N PHE A 43 -4.83 -0.05 6.70
CA PHE A 43 -4.65 -1.49 6.82
C PHE A 43 -4.16 -1.84 8.23
N GLN A 44 -4.52 -3.02 8.71
CA GLN A 44 -4.04 -3.61 9.95
C GLN A 44 -3.03 -4.73 9.69
N GLY A 45 -3.05 -5.33 8.50
CA GLY A 45 -2.16 -6.43 8.11
C GLY A 45 -1.61 -6.31 6.69
N LEU A 46 -0.56 -7.10 6.41
CA LEU A 46 0.06 -7.15 5.09
C LEU A 46 -0.88 -7.66 4.00
N GLY A 47 -1.86 -8.50 4.34
CA GLY A 47 -2.87 -8.98 3.39
C GLY A 47 -3.71 -7.85 2.82
N GLU A 48 -4.26 -7.00 3.69
CA GLU A 48 -5.03 -5.81 3.29
C GLU A 48 -4.17 -4.81 2.49
N MET A 49 -2.90 -4.63 2.88
CA MET A 49 -1.96 -3.82 2.11
C MET A 49 -1.74 -4.42 0.69
N ARG A 50 -1.58 -5.74 0.58
CA ARG A 50 -1.43 -6.43 -0.71
C ARG A 50 -2.67 -6.24 -1.58
N GLU A 51 -3.86 -6.45 -1.03
CA GLU A 51 -5.13 -6.26 -1.75
C GLU A 51 -5.26 -4.82 -2.29
N PHE A 52 -4.87 -3.82 -1.49
CA PHE A 52 -4.84 -2.44 -1.96
C PHE A 52 -3.90 -2.26 -3.15
N LEU A 53 -2.67 -2.78 -3.08
CA LEU A 53 -1.67 -2.68 -4.16
C LEU A 53 -2.17 -3.35 -5.45
N GLU A 54 -2.80 -4.52 -5.34
CA GLU A 54 -3.39 -5.24 -6.48
C GLU A 54 -4.50 -4.42 -7.13
N GLN A 55 -5.43 -3.89 -6.34
CA GLN A 55 -6.60 -3.15 -6.85
C GLN A 55 -6.26 -1.81 -7.51
N VAL A 56 -5.17 -1.17 -7.11
CA VAL A 56 -4.77 0.15 -7.67
C VAL A 56 -3.84 0.03 -8.86
N SER A 57 -3.03 -1.04 -8.91
CA SER A 57 -2.06 -1.26 -10.00
C SER A 57 -2.55 -2.24 -11.07
N ASP A 58 -3.62 -3.01 -10.79
CA ASP A 58 -4.09 -4.13 -11.63
C ASP A 58 -3.00 -5.21 -11.85
N VAL A 59 -2.08 -5.33 -10.89
CA VAL A 59 -0.99 -6.32 -10.89
C VAL A 59 -1.19 -7.29 -9.73
N PRO A 60 -1.25 -8.61 -9.97
CA PRO A 60 -1.37 -9.59 -8.89
C PRO A 60 -0.14 -9.58 -7.99
N GLY A 61 -0.36 -9.72 -6.68
CA GLY A 61 0.70 -9.82 -5.69
C GLY A 61 1.41 -11.17 -5.74
N PRO A 62 2.55 -11.31 -5.06
CA PRO A 62 3.26 -12.57 -4.98
C PRO A 62 2.42 -13.64 -4.26
N THR A 63 2.38 -14.83 -4.85
CA THR A 63 1.81 -16.03 -4.22
C THR A 63 2.79 -16.54 -3.16
N THR A 64 2.42 -16.40 -1.89
CA THR A 64 3.10 -17.05 -0.75
C THR A 64 2.57 -18.45 -0.52
#